data_AF-A0A1W9QJR5-F1
#
_entry.id   AF-A0A1W9QJR5-F1
#
_cell.length_a   1.000
_cell.length_b   1.000
_cell.length_c   1.000
_cell.angle_alpha   90.00
_cell.angle_beta   90.00
_cell.angle_gamma   90.00
#
_symmetry.space_group_name_H-M   'P 1'
#
loop_
_entity.id
_entity.type
_entity.pdbx_description
1 polymer ?
#
loop_
_entity_poly.entity_id
_entity_poly.type
_entity_poly.pdbx_seq_one_letter_code
_entity_poly.pdbx_strand_id
1 'polypeptide(L)'
;MTCHECGGETFERRTVEIPVQVGPYRVVDRSVVLPVCKACGDAVIPAETHEQVELRAALVALTDAPTMTGPTLRFARKALGLTQTELAGKLATTGESISRWEREERLTNETMLRQAVRALLMERLMPPTKDVELRKVG
;
A
#
# COMPACT_ATOMS: atom_id res chain seq x y z
N MET A 1 -20.54 3.97 -19.52
CA MET A 1 -19.49 4.86 -18.98
C MET A 1 -18.74 5.47 -20.16
N THR A 2 -18.16 6.65 -19.99
CA THR A 2 -17.44 7.37 -21.05
C THR A 2 -15.98 7.51 -20.65
N CYS A 3 -15.05 7.31 -21.58
CA CYS A 3 -13.62 7.44 -21.32
C CYS A 3 -13.28 8.91 -21.08
N HIS A 4 -12.64 9.22 -19.96
CA HIS A 4 -12.25 10.58 -19.62
C HIS A 4 -11.11 11.12 -20.49
N GLU A 5 -10.29 10.24 -21.06
CA GLU A 5 -9.17 10.63 -21.93
C GLU A 5 -9.59 10.93 -23.37
N CYS A 6 -10.53 10.17 -23.94
CA CYS A 6 -10.86 10.27 -25.38
C CYS A 6 -12.35 10.38 -25.72
N GLY A 7 -13.26 10.28 -24.74
CA GLY A 7 -14.70 10.30 -24.97
C GLY A 7 -15.30 9.00 -25.52
N GLY A 8 -14.50 7.95 -25.73
CA GLY A 8 -14.99 6.66 -26.21
C GLY A 8 -15.96 5.97 -25.23
N GLU A 9 -16.92 5.22 -25.77
CA GLU A 9 -18.01 4.58 -24.98
C GLU A 9 -17.89 3.06 -24.90
N THR A 10 -16.96 2.46 -25.65
CA THR A 10 -16.77 1.01 -25.68
C THR A 10 -15.56 0.59 -24.85
N PHE A 11 -15.78 -0.42 -24.00
CA PHE A 11 -14.79 -0.92 -23.05
C PHE A 11 -14.72 -2.45 -23.08
N GLU A 12 -13.55 -2.99 -22.77
CA GLU A 12 -13.34 -4.41 -22.49
C GLU A 12 -12.68 -4.59 -21.13
N ARG A 13 -12.92 -5.74 -20.50
CA ARG A 13 -12.25 -6.09 -19.25
C ARG A 13 -11.00 -6.89 -19.56
N ARG A 14 -9.84 -6.41 -19.14
CA ARG A 14 -8.56 -7.12 -19.28
C ARG A 14 -7.69 -6.92 -18.05
N THR A 15 -6.76 -7.85 -17.83
CA THR A 15 -5.68 -7.65 -16.87
C THR A 15 -4.82 -6.49 -17.31
N VAL A 16 -4.49 -5.58 -16.39
CA VAL A 16 -3.61 -4.44 -16.67
C VAL A 16 -2.39 -4.47 -15.75
N GLU A 17 -1.31 -3.83 -16.19
CA GLU A 17 -0.15 -3.57 -15.34
C GLU A 17 -0.30 -2.20 -14.69
N ILE A 18 -0.29 -2.14 -13.36
CA ILE A 18 -0.31 -0.88 -12.61
C ILE A 18 1.05 -0.67 -11.94
N PRO A 19 1.92 0.18 -12.49
CA PRO A 19 3.16 0.56 -11.84
C PRO A 19 2.91 1.55 -10.70
N VAL A 20 3.47 1.26 -9.53
CA VAL A 20 3.39 2.10 -8.33
C VAL A 20 4.80 2.39 -7.83
N GLN A 21 5.10 3.67 -7.60
CA GLN A 21 6.37 4.10 -7.01
C GLN A 21 6.27 4.06 -5.47
N VAL A 22 7.10 3.22 -4.84
CA VAL A 22 7.16 3.05 -3.38
C VAL A 22 8.56 3.39 -2.88
N GLY A 23 8.75 4.65 -2.47
CA GLY A 23 10.09 5.16 -2.15
C GLY A 23 11.00 5.09 -3.38
N PRO A 24 12.18 4.44 -3.32
CA PRO A 24 13.05 4.25 -4.48
C PRO A 24 12.64 3.06 -5.37
N TYR A 25 11.65 2.27 -4.97
CA TYR A 25 11.26 1.03 -5.67
C TYR A 25 10.06 1.26 -6.59
N ARG A 26 10.01 0.50 -7.69
CA ARG A 26 8.84 0.42 -8.57
C ARG A 26 8.23 -0.97 -8.45
N VAL A 27 6.99 -1.04 -7.95
CA VAL A 27 6.20 -2.27 -7.89
C VAL A 27 5.24 -2.28 -9.07
N VAL A 28 5.07 -3.43 -9.72
CA VAL A 28 4.10 -3.59 -10.82
C VAL A 28 3.05 -4.60 -10.40
N ASP A 29 1.83 -4.12 -10.16
CA ASP A 29 0.68 -4.96 -9.86
C ASP A 29 0.03 -5.45 -11.16
N ARG A 30 -0.11 -6.78 -11.30
CA ARG A 30 -0.76 -7.45 -12.43
C ARG A 30 -1.97 -8.28 -12.00
N SER A 31 -2.49 -8.07 -10.79
CA SER A 31 -3.57 -8.87 -10.22
C SER A 31 -4.97 -8.30 -10.51
N VAL A 32 -5.07 -7.14 -11.17
CA VAL A 32 -6.35 -6.44 -11.37
C VAL A 32 -6.86 -6.57 -12.80
N VAL A 33 -8.17 -6.77 -12.92
CA VAL A 33 -8.89 -6.77 -14.19
C VAL A 33 -9.77 -5.52 -14.23
N LEU A 34 -9.50 -4.62 -15.18
CA LEU A 34 -10.15 -3.32 -15.26
C LEU A 34 -10.83 -3.10 -16.61
N PRO A 35 -11.87 -2.23 -16.67
CA PRO A 35 -12.38 -1.71 -17.93
C PRO A 35 -11.31 -0.89 -18.64
N VAL A 36 -11.02 -1.24 -19.88
CA VAL A 36 -10.08 -0.54 -20.75
C VAL A 36 -10.82 -0.06 -22.00
N CYS A 37 -10.68 1.23 -22.31
CA CYS A 37 -11.31 1.83 -23.46
C CYS A 37 -10.77 1.19 -24.75
N LYS A 38 -11.66 0.69 -25.61
CA LYS A 38 -11.27 0.09 -26.90
C LYS A 38 -10.73 1.11 -27.90
N ALA A 39 -11.01 2.40 -27.71
CA ALA A 39 -10.59 3.46 -28.62
C ALA A 39 -9.16 3.96 -28.34
N CYS A 40 -8.80 4.20 -27.08
CA CYS A 40 -7.48 4.75 -26.72
C CYS A 40 -6.62 3.84 -25.82
N GLY A 41 -7.18 2.78 -25.26
CA GLY A 41 -6.47 1.87 -24.36
C GLY A 41 -6.35 2.35 -22.90
N ASP A 42 -6.95 3.48 -22.55
CA ASP A 42 -6.95 3.98 -21.17
C ASP A 42 -7.77 3.09 -20.24
N ALA A 43 -7.24 2.87 -19.03
CA ALA A 43 -7.83 1.98 -18.03
C ALA A 43 -8.55 2.79 -16.96
N VAL A 44 -9.81 2.47 -16.69
CA VAL A 44 -10.56 3.11 -15.61
C VAL A 44 -10.31 2.34 -14.32
N ILE A 45 -9.66 3.00 -13.36
CA ILE A 45 -9.33 2.43 -12.04
C ILE A 45 -10.34 2.98 -11.01
N PRO A 46 -11.25 2.14 -10.46
CA PRO A 46 -12.09 2.54 -9.35
C PRO A 46 -11.26 2.90 -8.11
N ALA A 47 -11.74 3.81 -7.27
CA ALA A 47 -11.02 4.29 -6.10
C ALA A 47 -10.66 3.15 -5.14
N GLU A 48 -11.58 2.23 -4.88
CA GLU A 48 -11.35 1.07 -4.03
C GLU A 48 -10.29 0.12 -4.61
N THR A 49 -10.18 0.04 -5.94
CA THR A 49 -9.13 -0.75 -6.58
C THR A 49 -7.79 -0.06 -6.44
N HIS A 50 -7.75 1.27 -6.57
CA HIS A 50 -6.54 2.06 -6.36
C HIS A 50 -6.00 1.89 -4.93
N GLU A 51 -6.85 1.99 -3.91
CA GLU A 51 -6.46 1.75 -2.51
C GLU A 51 -5.86 0.35 -2.29
N GLN A 52 -6.49 -0.69 -2.86
CA GLN A 52 -5.97 -2.06 -2.76
C GLN A 52 -4.62 -2.24 -3.47
N VAL A 53 -4.43 -1.59 -4.61
CA VAL A 53 -3.17 -1.60 -5.35
C VAL A 53 -2.06 -0.95 -4.53
N GLU A 54 -2.32 0.19 -3.88
CA GLU A 54 -1.36 0.86 -3.01
C GLU A 54 -0.98 -0.01 -1.80
N LEU A 55 -1.96 -0.65 -1.15
CA LEU A 55 -1.72 -1.58 -0.03
C LEU A 55 -0.85 -2.77 -0.46
N ARG A 56 -1.15 -3.40 -1.60
CA ARG A 56 -0.34 -4.51 -2.14
C ARG A 56 1.06 -4.05 -2.52
N ALA A 57 1.19 -2.90 -3.17
CA ALA A 57 2.48 -2.34 -3.56
C ALA A 57 3.36 -2.06 -2.34
N ALA A 58 2.79 -1.47 -1.27
CA ALA A 58 3.49 -1.28 -0.01
C ALA A 58 3.95 -2.62 0.59
N LEU A 59 3.05 -3.62 0.64
CA LEU A 59 3.36 -4.94 1.21
C LEU A 59 4.50 -5.65 0.46
N VAL A 60 4.46 -5.63 -0.88
CA VAL A 60 5.51 -6.21 -1.73
C VAL A 60 6.84 -5.49 -1.50
N ALA A 61 6.85 -4.15 -1.50
CA ALA A 61 8.07 -3.39 -1.23
C ALA A 61 8.67 -3.70 0.16
N LEU A 62 7.84 -3.82 1.20
CA LEU A 62 8.31 -4.16 2.54
C LEU A 62 8.75 -5.62 2.69
N THR A 63 8.33 -6.51 1.79
CA THR A 63 8.69 -7.93 1.81
C THR A 63 9.96 -8.21 0.99
N ASP A 64 10.03 -7.66 -0.22
CA ASP A 64 11.02 -8.08 -1.23
C ASP A 64 12.17 -7.08 -1.40
N ALA A 65 11.97 -5.81 -1.03
CA ALA A 65 13.02 -4.81 -1.19
C ALA A 65 14.18 -5.04 -0.20
N PRO A 66 15.44 -4.90 -0.65
CA PRO A 66 16.62 -5.21 0.17
C PRO A 66 16.73 -4.32 1.40
N THR A 67 16.25 -3.07 1.32
CA THR A 67 16.23 -2.11 2.42
C THR A 67 14.91 -1.33 2.43
N MET A 68 14.53 -0.82 3.60
CA MET A 68 13.37 0.04 3.77
C MET A 68 13.85 1.45 4.08
N THR A 69 13.47 2.39 3.21
CA THR A 69 13.81 3.80 3.37
C THR A 69 12.67 4.56 4.05
N GLY A 70 12.93 5.77 4.54
CA GLY A 70 11.91 6.69 5.02
C GLY A 70 10.78 6.96 4.01
N PRO A 71 11.08 7.23 2.73
CA PRO A 71 10.08 7.33 1.68
C PRO A 71 9.20 6.07 1.52
N THR A 72 9.77 4.86 1.68
CA THR A 72 9.01 3.61 1.68
C THR A 72 8.07 3.54 2.88
N LEU A 73 8.54 3.89 4.08
CA LEU A 73 7.71 3.98 5.30
C LEU A 73 6.56 4.98 5.12
N ARG A 74 6.84 6.16 4.57
CA ARG A 74 5.85 7.22 4.32
C ARG A 74 4.77 6.76 3.35
N PHE A 75 5.15 6.05 2.28
CA PHE A 75 4.20 5.48 1.33
C PHE A 75 3.28 4.47 2.03
N ALA A 76 3.86 3.50 2.74
CA ALA A 76 3.09 2.46 3.42
C ALA A 76 2.10 3.04 4.45
N ARG A 77 2.52 4.06 5.21
CA ARG A 77 1.64 4.77 6.14
C ARG A 77 0.43 5.40 5.43
N LYS A 78 0.67 6.07 4.31
CA LYS A 78 -0.40 6.72 3.52
C LYS A 78 -1.36 5.69 2.92
N ALA A 79 -0.84 4.58 2.39
CA ALA A 79 -1.65 3.48 1.89
C ALA A 79 -2.56 2.88 2.99
N LEU A 80 -2.10 2.89 4.25
CA LEU A 80 -2.91 2.51 5.42
C LEU A 80 -3.94 3.58 5.84
N GLY A 81 -3.95 4.76 5.21
CA GLY A 81 -4.82 5.87 5.58
C GLY A 81 -4.44 6.56 6.90
N LEU A 82 -3.22 6.35 7.41
CA LEU A 82 -2.81 6.82 8.73
C LEU A 82 -2.08 8.17 8.66
N THR A 83 -2.31 9.02 9.65
CA THR A 83 -1.46 10.15 10.01
C THR A 83 -0.18 9.68 10.70
N GLN A 84 0.83 10.54 10.79
CA GLN A 84 2.07 10.22 11.52
C GLN A 84 1.80 9.91 12.99
N THR A 85 0.87 10.65 13.62
CA THR A 85 0.47 10.45 15.02
C THR A 85 -0.24 9.11 15.24
N GLU A 86 -1.11 8.69 14.32
CA GLU A 86 -1.79 7.39 14.42
C GLU A 86 -0.82 6.22 14.25
N LEU A 87 0.12 6.32 13.30
CA LEU A 87 1.18 5.32 13.17
C LEU A 87 2.06 5.29 14.42
N ALA A 88 2.41 6.45 14.97
CA ALA A 88 3.18 6.55 16.21
C ALA A 88 2.46 5.83 17.37
N GLY A 89 1.15 6.03 17.51
CA GLY A 89 0.32 5.34 18.50
C GLY A 89 0.34 3.82 18.33
N LYS A 90 0.24 3.32 17.09
CA LYS A 90 0.32 1.88 16.79
C LYS A 90 1.70 1.27 17.09
N LEU A 91 2.76 2.06 16.97
CA LEU A 91 4.15 1.63 17.19
C LEU A 91 4.69 1.97 18.59
N ALA A 92 3.84 2.49 19.49
CA ALA A 92 4.22 2.95 20.82
C ALA A 92 5.45 3.91 20.79
N THR A 93 5.43 4.86 19.85
CA THR A 93 6.48 5.86 19.66
C THR A 93 5.87 7.27 19.53
N THR A 94 6.66 8.26 19.10
CA THR A 94 6.21 9.65 18.95
C THR A 94 6.06 10.07 17.48
N GLY A 95 5.21 11.05 17.21
CA GLY A 95 5.02 11.59 15.86
C GLY A 95 6.31 12.20 15.27
N GLU A 96 7.15 12.80 16.12
CA GLU A 96 8.46 13.33 15.74
C GLU A 96 9.40 12.21 15.29
N SER A 97 9.34 11.05 15.94
CA SER A 97 10.13 9.88 15.54
C SER A 97 9.71 9.39 14.16
N ILE A 98 8.39 9.27 13.89
CA ILE A 98 7.88 8.94 12.56
C ILE A 98 8.32 9.98 11.52
N SER A 99 8.14 11.26 11.82
CA SER A 99 8.51 12.36 10.91
C SER A 99 10.00 12.39 10.59
N ARG A 100 10.86 12.04 11.56
CA ARG A 100 12.30 11.88 11.34
C ARG A 100 12.58 10.67 10.44
N TRP A 101 12.06 9.50 10.79
CA TRP A 101 12.28 8.26 10.03
C TRP A 101 11.81 8.37 8.58
N GLU A 102 10.68 9.02 8.32
CA GLU A 102 10.16 9.21 6.95
C GLU A 102 11.05 10.04 6.02
N ARG A 103 12.05 10.73 6.56
CA ARG A 103 13.01 11.54 5.81
C ARG A 103 14.38 10.89 5.66
N GLU A 104 14.63 9.80 6.37
CA GLU A 104 15.93 9.11 6.37
C GLU A 104 16.05 8.19 5.16
N GLU A 105 17.23 8.16 4.53
CA GLU A 105 17.54 7.16 3.49
C GLU A 105 17.84 5.78 4.12
N ARG A 106 18.36 5.77 5.35
CA ARG A 106 18.69 4.57 6.10
C ARG A 106 18.13 4.65 7.52
N LEU A 107 17.24 3.72 7.85
CA LEU A 107 16.57 3.66 9.16
C LEU A 107 17.43 2.90 10.18
N THR A 108 17.55 3.45 11.38
CA THR A 108 18.28 2.78 12.49
C THR A 108 17.55 1.56 13.03
N ASN A 109 16.21 1.58 13.03
CA ASN A 109 15.35 0.50 13.53
C ASN A 109 14.63 -0.24 12.39
N GLU A 110 15.26 -0.35 11.23
CA GLU A 110 14.64 -0.81 9.98
C GLU A 110 13.86 -2.11 10.16
N THR A 111 14.47 -3.15 10.75
CA THR A 111 13.86 -4.48 10.87
C THR A 111 12.56 -4.43 11.66
N MET A 112 12.56 -3.79 12.83
CA MET A 112 11.37 -3.68 13.68
C MET A 112 10.27 -2.90 12.97
N LEU A 113 10.61 -1.73 12.40
CA LEU A 113 9.65 -0.89 11.68
C LEU A 113 9.06 -1.62 10.49
N ARG A 114 9.89 -2.32 9.72
CA ARG A 114 9.47 -3.09 8.55
C ARG A 114 8.49 -4.18 8.96
N GLN A 115 8.78 -4.97 9.99
CA GLN A 115 7.87 -6.03 10.42
C GLN A 115 6.56 -5.47 10.99
N ALA A 116 6.62 -4.41 11.80
CA ALA A 116 5.43 -3.81 12.38
C ALA A 116 4.49 -3.22 11.30
N VAL A 117 5.04 -2.46 10.35
CA VAL A 117 4.23 -1.89 9.26
C VAL A 117 3.73 -2.98 8.30
N ARG A 118 4.52 -4.02 8.04
CA ARG A 118 4.09 -5.19 7.27
C ARG A 118 2.90 -5.88 7.93
N ALA A 119 2.91 -6.04 9.26
CA ALA A 119 1.78 -6.62 9.99
C ALA A 119 0.50 -5.78 9.84
N LEU A 120 0.60 -4.45 9.91
CA LEU A 120 -0.55 -3.55 9.69
C LEU A 120 -1.10 -3.64 8.26
N LEU A 121 -0.23 -3.74 7.25
CA LEU A 121 -0.63 -3.94 5.86
C LEU A 121 -1.34 -5.28 5.67
N MET A 122 -0.79 -6.35 6.26
CA MET A 122 -1.40 -7.67 6.24
C MET A 122 -2.78 -7.66 6.91
N GLU A 123 -2.93 -7.05 8.08
CA GLU A 123 -4.23 -6.93 8.77
C GLU A 123 -5.27 -6.19 7.89
N ARG A 124 -4.86 -5.16 7.16
CA ARG A 124 -5.75 -4.40 6.28
C ARG A 124 -6.18 -5.19 5.03
N LEU A 125 -5.29 -6.02 4.48
CA LEU A 125 -5.54 -6.85 3.29
C LEU A 125 -6.24 -8.18 3.64
N MET A 126 -5.93 -8.73 4.81
CA MET A 126 -6.33 -10.05 5.29
C MET A 126 -6.60 -9.95 6.80
N PRO A 127 -7.76 -9.41 7.21
CA PRO A 127 -8.08 -9.24 8.62
C PRO A 127 -8.19 -10.61 9.32
N PRO A 128 -7.83 -10.69 10.61
CA PRO A 128 -7.95 -11.92 11.38
C PRO A 128 -9.40 -12.44 11.36
N THR A 129 -9.54 -13.77 11.38
CA THR A 129 -10.84 -14.43 11.49
C THR A 129 -11.52 -14.06 12.81
N LYS A 130 -12.82 -13.78 12.75
CA LYS A 130 -13.61 -13.35 13.92
C LYS A 130 -13.78 -14.44 14.99
N ASP A 131 -13.48 -15.68 14.65
CA ASP A 131 -13.66 -16.86 15.52
C ASP A 131 -12.39 -17.22 16.30
N VAL A 132 -11.46 -16.27 16.50
CA VAL A 132 -10.23 -16.45 17.26
C VAL A 132 -10.24 -15.53 18.49
N GLU A 133 -10.13 -16.12 19.69
CA GLU A 133 -10.20 -15.40 20.96
C GLU A 133 -8.89 -15.53 21.76
N LEU A 134 -8.43 -14.42 22.33
CA LEU A 134 -7.35 -14.42 23.31
C LEU A 134 -7.91 -14.74 24.70
N ARG A 135 -7.40 -15.79 25.36
CA ARG A 135 -7.73 -16.13 26.75
C ARG A 135 -6.46 -16.13 27.60
N LYS A 136 -6.51 -15.47 28.76
CA LYS A 136 -5.44 -15.53 29.75
C LYS A 136 -5.47 -16.91 30.41
N VAL A 137 -4.37 -17.66 30.30
CA VAL A 137 -4.19 -18.90 31.07
C VAL A 137 -3.80 -18.51 32.50
N GLY A 138 -4.52 -19.06 33.48
CA GLY A 138 -4.24 -18.91 34.91
C GLY A 138 -3.07 -19.76 35.37
#